data_AF-G3HIG0-F1
#
_entry.id   AF-G3HIG0-F1
#
_cell.length_a   1.000
_cell.length_b   1.000
_cell.length_c   1.000
_cell.angle_alpha   90.00
_cell.angle_beta   90.00
_cell.angle_gamma   90.00
#
_symmetry.space_group_name_H-M   'P 1'
#
loop_
_entity.id
_entity.type
_entity.pdbx_description
1 polymer ?
#
loop_
_entity_poly.entity_id
_entity_poly.type
_entity_poly.pdbx_seq_one_letter_code
_entity_poly.pdbx_strand_id
1 'polypeptide(L)'
;MWFICDGCGIACAIVTWFLVLYAEFVVLFVVLIPSRNGIINGIVFNLLAFLALASHCRAMLTDPGTVPKGNATQEFIKSLQLKPGKVLCKCPKCYRIKPDRAHHCSVRKRCVPKMGHHCPWINNCVGKNNQKYFVLLTMYIALISLHTLVMVEFHFLHCFEEDWTKCSPVPPTTVILLILLCFETLLFLIFSSVMFETQVHSICTDDMGIEQLNN
;
A
#
# COMPACT_ATOMS: atom_id res chain seq x y z
N MET A 1 17.04 8.86 4.91
CA MET A 1 16.31 7.70 4.34
C MET A 1 15.85 6.80 5.49
N TRP A 2 14.55 6.56 5.64
CA TRP A 2 13.96 5.74 6.73
C TRP A 2 13.90 4.25 6.33
N PHE A 3 15.01 3.72 5.83
CA PHE A 3 15.12 2.37 5.31
C PHE A 3 15.80 1.45 6.34
N ILE A 4 15.24 0.28 6.62
CA ILE A 4 15.87 -0.75 7.47
C ILE A 4 16.17 -1.95 6.60
N CYS A 5 17.35 -2.55 6.80
CA CYS A 5 17.72 -3.83 6.23
C CYS A 5 16.99 -4.98 6.93
N ASP A 6 15.67 -5.04 6.79
CA ASP A 6 14.87 -6.22 7.12
C ASP A 6 14.78 -7.11 5.89
N GLY A 7 15.28 -8.35 5.97
CA GLY A 7 15.35 -9.25 4.82
C GLY A 7 13.97 -9.56 4.23
N CYS A 8 12.97 -9.76 5.09
CA CYS A 8 11.59 -9.98 4.68
C CYS A 8 11.02 -8.75 3.94
N GLY A 9 11.14 -7.56 4.54
CA GLY A 9 10.67 -6.33 3.91
C GLY A 9 11.36 -6.00 2.58
N ILE A 10 12.67 -6.25 2.47
CA ILE A 10 13.41 -6.07 1.20
C ILE A 10 12.89 -7.05 0.14
N ALA A 11 12.75 -8.33 0.49
CA ALA A 11 12.22 -9.33 -0.42
C ALA A 11 10.80 -8.96 -0.90
N CYS A 12 9.90 -8.55 0.00
CA CYS A 12 8.55 -8.10 -0.36
C CYS A 12 8.57 -6.88 -1.28
N ALA A 13 9.46 -5.90 -1.03
CA ALA A 13 9.60 -4.73 -1.89
C ALA A 13 10.09 -5.12 -3.30
N ILE A 14 11.10 -5.99 -3.39
CA ILE A 14 11.60 -6.50 -4.67
C ILE A 14 10.48 -7.23 -5.43
N VAL A 15 9.78 -8.15 -4.76
CA VAL A 15 8.65 -8.89 -5.35
C VAL A 15 7.56 -7.95 -5.86
N THR A 16 7.23 -6.90 -5.11
CA THR A 16 6.24 -5.89 -5.54
C THR A 16 6.63 -5.25 -6.87
N TRP A 17 7.90 -4.86 -7.02
CA TRP A 17 8.38 -4.23 -8.26
C TRP A 17 8.40 -5.21 -9.43
N PHE A 18 8.81 -6.46 -9.20
CA PHE A 18 8.78 -7.49 -10.23
C PHE A 18 7.35 -7.78 -10.73
N LEU A 19 6.38 -7.84 -9.82
CA LEU A 19 4.97 -8.08 -10.15
C LEU A 19 4.39 -6.92 -10.98
N VAL A 20 4.65 -5.66 -10.59
CA VAL A 20 4.23 -4.49 -11.38
C VAL A 20 4.86 -4.49 -12.78
N LEU A 21 6.16 -4.79 -12.90
CA LEU A 21 6.83 -4.86 -14.20
C LEU A 21 6.31 -6.01 -15.07
N TYR A 22 5.97 -7.15 -14.46
CA TYR A 22 5.33 -8.26 -15.16
C TYR A 22 3.94 -7.87 -15.67
N ALA A 23 3.10 -7.24 -14.83
CA ALA A 23 1.79 -6.77 -15.25
C ALA A 23 1.90 -5.73 -16.37
N GLU A 24 2.85 -4.80 -16.28
CA GLU A 24 3.14 -3.83 -17.34
C GLU A 24 3.53 -4.50 -18.65
N PHE A 25 4.44 -5.50 -18.60
CA PHE A 25 4.82 -6.28 -19.78
C PHE A 25 3.61 -6.96 -20.43
N VAL A 26 2.80 -7.69 -19.67
CA VAL A 26 1.65 -8.41 -20.23
C VAL A 26 0.60 -7.43 -20.76
N VAL A 27 0.24 -6.38 -20.00
CA VAL A 27 -0.77 -5.42 -20.45
C VAL A 27 -0.33 -4.68 -21.71
N LEU A 28 0.91 -4.20 -21.78
CA LEU A 28 1.38 -3.47 -22.96
C LEU A 28 1.50 -4.39 -24.17
N PHE A 29 2.24 -5.50 -24.06
CA PHE A 29 2.63 -6.31 -25.21
C PHE A 29 1.59 -7.35 -25.62
N VAL A 30 0.82 -7.89 -24.68
CA VAL A 30 -0.17 -8.93 -24.96
C VAL A 30 -1.57 -8.34 -25.15
N VAL A 31 -1.96 -7.35 -24.34
CA VAL A 31 -3.35 -6.84 -24.36
C VAL A 31 -3.50 -5.62 -25.27
N LEU A 32 -2.62 -4.61 -25.12
CA LEU A 32 -2.81 -3.31 -25.76
C LEU A 32 -2.25 -3.20 -27.18
N ILE A 33 -1.07 -3.76 -27.48
CA ILE A 33 -0.50 -3.71 -28.85
C ILE A 33 -1.42 -4.38 -29.89
N PRO A 34 -2.01 -5.57 -29.63
CA PRO A 34 -2.96 -6.16 -30.57
C PRO A 34 -4.30 -5.42 -30.64
N SER A 35 -4.60 -4.55 -29.67
CA SER A 35 -5.87 -3.82 -29.61
C SER A 35 -5.88 -2.62 -30.57
N ARG A 36 -6.95 -2.50 -31.36
CA ARG A 36 -7.12 -1.44 -32.36
C ARG A 36 -7.20 -0.01 -31.78
N ASN A 37 -7.64 0.15 -30.52
CA ASN A 37 -7.82 1.44 -29.84
C ASN A 37 -7.37 1.40 -28.37
N GLY A 38 -6.17 0.88 -28.10
CA GLY A 38 -5.64 0.71 -26.74
C GLY A 38 -5.03 1.94 -26.06
N ILE A 39 -4.89 3.08 -26.75
CA ILE A 39 -4.08 4.22 -26.26
C ILE A 39 -4.58 4.77 -24.93
N ILE A 40 -5.89 5.01 -24.80
CA ILE A 40 -6.48 5.58 -23.57
C ILE A 40 -6.27 4.61 -22.40
N ASN A 41 -6.56 3.33 -22.61
CA ASN A 41 -6.34 2.29 -21.60
C ASN A 41 -4.87 2.20 -21.20
N GLY A 42 -3.95 2.29 -22.17
CA GLY A 42 -2.51 2.37 -21.90
C GLY A 42 -2.12 3.57 -21.05
N ILE A 43 -2.64 4.77 -21.35
CA ILE A 43 -2.38 5.98 -20.56
C ILE A 43 -2.91 5.82 -19.14
N VAL A 44 -4.16 5.34 -18.98
CA VAL A 44 -4.78 5.13 -17.68
C VAL A 44 -4.00 4.11 -16.86
N PHE A 45 -3.66 2.96 -17.44
CA PHE A 45 -2.87 1.92 -16.78
C PHE A 45 -1.51 2.44 -16.31
N ASN A 46 -0.75 3.10 -17.19
CA ASN A 46 0.58 3.64 -16.85
C ASN A 46 0.51 4.72 -15.78
N LEU A 47 -0.50 5.59 -15.84
CA LEU A 47 -0.72 6.61 -14.82
C LEU A 47 -1.01 5.97 -13.45
N LEU A 48 -1.90 4.99 -13.40
CA LEU A 48 -2.21 4.27 -12.16
C LEU A 48 -0.99 3.51 -11.63
N ALA A 49 -0.20 2.87 -12.50
CA ALA A 49 1.04 2.17 -12.12
C ALA A 49 2.06 3.15 -11.52
N PHE A 50 2.27 4.30 -12.16
CA PHE A 50 3.15 5.35 -11.64
C PHE A 50 2.67 5.87 -10.28
N LEU A 51 1.38 6.15 -10.13
CA LEU A 51 0.82 6.64 -8.87
C LEU A 51 0.92 5.59 -7.75
N ALA A 52 0.72 4.31 -8.06
CA ALA A 52 0.89 3.20 -7.12
C ALA A 52 2.36 3.08 -6.67
N LEU A 53 3.31 3.05 -7.60
CA LEU A 53 4.75 2.98 -7.29
C LEU A 53 5.25 4.21 -6.53
N ALA A 54 4.80 5.41 -6.91
CA ALA A 54 5.12 6.64 -6.19
C ALA A 54 4.58 6.59 -4.75
N SER A 55 3.33 6.13 -4.56
CA SER A 55 2.72 5.97 -3.24
C SER A 55 3.45 4.90 -2.40
N HIS A 56 3.87 3.79 -3.02
CA HIS A 56 4.68 2.74 -2.39
C HIS A 56 6.02 3.29 -1.88
N CYS A 57 6.76 3.99 -2.75
CA CYS A 57 8.02 4.65 -2.39
C CYS A 57 7.83 5.62 -1.22
N ARG A 58 6.77 6.45 -1.25
CA ARG A 58 6.47 7.38 -0.16
C ARG A 58 6.11 6.65 1.14
N ALA A 59 5.30 5.60 1.09
CA ALA A 59 4.93 4.80 2.26
C ALA A 59 6.15 4.13 2.90
N MET A 60 7.06 3.62 2.08
CA MET A 60 8.30 2.95 2.51
C MET A 60 9.31 3.93 3.12
N LEU A 61 9.53 5.07 2.49
CA LEU A 61 10.65 5.97 2.82
C LEU A 61 10.29 7.08 3.83
N THR A 62 9.01 7.27 4.13
CA THR A 62 8.54 8.27 5.10
C THR A 62 8.63 7.73 6.54
N ASP A 63 9.14 8.55 7.47
CA ASP A 63 9.07 8.24 8.91
C ASP A 63 7.58 8.18 9.32
N PRO A 64 7.07 7.05 9.86
CA PRO A 64 5.68 6.93 10.28
C PRO A 64 5.31 7.83 11.46
N GLY A 65 6.27 8.54 12.05
CA GLY A 65 6.10 9.53 13.11
C GLY A 65 6.82 9.14 14.39
N THR A 66 8.00 8.51 14.31
CA THR A 66 8.61 7.86 15.47
C THR A 66 8.84 8.76 16.67
N VAL A 67 8.64 8.19 17.86
CA VAL A 67 8.86 8.91 19.12
C VAL A 67 10.36 9.25 19.25
N PRO A 68 10.72 10.54 19.40
CA PRO A 68 12.11 10.96 19.52
C PRO A 68 12.85 10.27 20.66
N LYS A 69 14.16 10.07 20.50
CA LYS A 69 15.02 9.61 21.60
C LYS A 69 15.09 10.71 22.67
N GLY A 70 15.11 10.32 23.94
CA GLY A 70 15.28 11.26 25.04
C GLY A 70 14.07 12.16 25.33
N ASN A 71 12.87 11.82 24.84
CA ASN A 71 11.67 12.65 25.04
C ASN A 71 11.16 12.72 26.50
N ALA A 72 11.84 12.07 27.45
CA ALA A 72 11.48 12.10 28.86
C ALA A 72 12.10 13.31 29.59
N THR A 73 12.06 14.50 28.99
CA THR A 73 12.52 15.74 29.63
C THR A 73 11.38 16.41 30.39
N GLN A 74 11.70 17.14 31.46
CA GLN A 74 10.67 17.92 32.18
C GLN A 74 10.00 18.96 31.29
N GLU A 75 10.76 19.57 30.36
CA GLU A 75 10.23 20.53 29.38
C GLU A 75 9.18 19.90 28.46
N PHE A 76 9.45 18.69 27.95
CA PHE A 76 8.49 17.96 27.12
C PHE A 76 7.25 17.56 27.92
N ILE A 77 7.41 17.14 29.18
CA ILE A 77 6.27 16.82 30.04
C ILE A 77 5.40 18.06 30.27
N LYS A 78 6.02 19.22 30.52
CA LYS A 78 5.31 20.50 30.69
C LYS A 78 4.61 20.95 29.40
N SER A 79 5.21 20.70 28.23
CA SER A 79 4.61 21.09 26.95
C SER A 79 3.39 20.24 26.54
N LEU A 80 3.20 19.06 27.14
CA LEU A 80 2.04 18.18 26.85
C LEU A 80 0.70 18.70 27.40
N GLN A 81 0.68 19.81 28.17
CA GLN A 81 -0.53 20.43 28.75
C GLN A 81 -1.52 19.40 29.32
N LEU A 82 -0.99 18.46 30.12
CA LEU A 82 -1.77 17.33 30.63
C LEU A 82 -2.86 17.82 31.59
N LYS A 83 -4.10 17.33 31.40
CA LYS A 83 -5.17 17.51 32.38
C LYS A 83 -4.74 16.91 33.73
N PRO A 84 -5.12 17.51 34.88
CA PRO A 84 -4.83 16.97 36.20
C PRO A 84 -5.26 15.50 36.31
N GLY A 85 -4.37 14.62 36.79
CA GLY A 85 -4.63 13.18 36.94
C GLY A 85 -4.33 12.31 35.71
N LYS A 86 -3.89 12.89 34.57
CA LYS A 86 -3.54 12.09 33.38
C LYS A 86 -2.22 11.33 33.59
N VAL A 87 -2.28 10.00 33.50
CA VAL A 87 -1.12 9.11 33.68
C VAL A 87 -0.28 9.05 32.39
N LEU A 88 1.01 9.37 32.51
CA LEU A 88 1.96 9.21 31.42
C LEU A 88 2.41 7.76 31.29
N CYS A 89 2.14 7.15 30.15
CA CYS A 89 2.61 5.79 29.87
C CYS A 89 4.06 5.82 29.39
N LYS A 90 4.89 4.92 29.92
CA LYS A 90 6.27 4.69 29.45
C LYS A 90 6.35 3.37 28.69
N CYS A 91 7.06 3.34 27.57
CA CYS A 91 7.35 2.08 26.89
C CYS A 91 8.45 1.32 27.65
N PRO A 92 8.23 0.05 28.05
CA PRO A 92 9.23 -0.72 28.80
C PRO A 92 10.45 -1.08 27.96
N LYS A 93 10.30 -1.21 26.63
CA LYS A 93 11.39 -1.56 25.70
C LYS A 93 12.20 -0.35 25.23
N CYS A 94 11.51 0.78 24.97
CA CYS A 94 12.16 1.99 24.47
C CYS A 94 12.61 2.95 25.58
N TYR A 95 12.15 2.73 26.82
CA TYR A 95 12.34 3.62 27.98
C TYR A 95 11.97 5.08 27.71
N ARG A 96 10.94 5.29 26.90
CA ARG A 96 10.47 6.61 26.42
C ARG A 96 9.03 6.86 26.81
N ILE A 97 8.67 8.14 26.98
CA ILE A 97 7.28 8.54 27.22
C ILE A 97 6.50 8.26 25.94
N LYS A 98 5.39 7.54 26.08
CA LYS A 98 4.55 7.06 25.00
C LYS A 98 3.41 8.08 24.81
N PRO A 99 3.33 8.77 23.66
CA PRO A 99 2.15 9.56 23.32
C PRO A 99 0.90 8.68 23.29
N ASP A 100 -0.27 9.29 23.47
CA ASP A 100 -1.54 8.58 23.37
C ASP A 100 -1.62 7.81 22.04
N ARG A 101 -2.11 6.56 22.12
CA ARG A 101 -2.27 5.66 20.97
C ARG A 101 -0.99 5.31 20.21
N ALA A 102 0.20 5.59 20.75
CA ALA A 102 1.42 5.02 20.19
C ALA A 102 1.47 3.51 20.43
N HIS A 103 2.25 2.74 19.67
CA HIS A 103 2.56 1.34 19.99
C HIS A 103 4.04 1.07 19.68
N HIS A 104 4.63 0.12 20.40
CA HIS A 104 6.01 -0.29 20.14
C HIS A 104 6.04 -1.35 19.03
N CYS A 105 6.71 -1.05 17.92
CA CYS A 105 6.97 -2.05 16.89
C CYS A 105 8.25 -2.81 17.24
N SER A 106 8.14 -4.13 17.42
CA SER A 106 9.28 -5.02 17.69
C SER A 106 10.27 -5.05 16.52
N VAL A 107 9.78 -5.01 15.29
CA VAL A 107 10.61 -5.03 14.06
C VAL A 107 11.42 -3.73 13.95
N ARG A 108 10.76 -2.57 14.09
CA ARG A 108 11.42 -1.25 14.04
C ARG A 108 12.18 -0.89 15.33
N LYS A 109 11.97 -1.63 16.43
CA LYS A 109 12.48 -1.36 17.79
C LYS A 109 12.22 0.10 18.26
N ARG A 110 11.08 0.66 17.85
CA ARG A 110 10.69 2.06 18.12
C ARG A 110 9.20 2.16 18.40
N CYS A 111 8.82 3.18 19.15
CA CYS A 111 7.42 3.55 19.32
C CYS A 111 6.95 4.42 18.16
N VAL A 112 5.78 4.10 17.62
CA VAL A 112 5.13 4.80 16.51
C VAL A 112 3.76 5.30 17.01
N PRO A 113 3.47 6.61 16.97
CA PRO A 113 2.16 7.19 17.27
C PRO A 113 1.09 6.78 16.24
N LYS A 114 -0.14 6.54 16.72
CA LYS A 114 -1.25 6.01 15.90
C LYS A 114 -0.77 4.85 15.01
N MET A 115 -0.02 3.91 15.58
CA MET A 115 0.48 2.76 14.83
C MET A 115 -0.68 1.84 14.51
N GLY A 116 -0.96 1.64 13.21
CA GLY A 116 -1.90 0.62 12.77
C GLY A 116 -1.24 -0.75 12.82
N HIS A 117 -0.25 -0.98 11.97
CA HIS A 117 0.46 -2.25 11.88
C HIS A 117 1.88 -2.05 11.32
N HIS A 118 2.69 -3.12 11.40
CA HIS A 118 3.91 -3.22 10.62
C HIS A 118 3.59 -3.96 9.32
N CYS A 119 3.94 -3.36 8.18
CA CYS A 119 3.66 -3.93 6.87
C CYS A 119 4.97 -4.30 6.18
N PRO A 120 5.24 -5.60 5.97
CA PRO A 120 6.42 -6.07 5.24
C PRO A 120 6.49 -5.56 3.81
N TRP A 121 5.34 -5.43 3.14
CA TRP A 121 5.25 -4.99 1.73
C TRP A 121 5.75 -3.58 1.46
N ILE A 122 5.72 -2.70 2.46
CA ILE A 122 6.33 -1.37 2.40
C ILE A 122 7.58 -1.27 3.28
N ASN A 123 8.05 -2.38 3.86
CA ASN A 123 9.17 -2.44 4.81
C ASN A 123 9.14 -1.33 5.89
N ASN A 124 7.94 -1.03 6.40
CA ASN A 124 7.73 0.09 7.31
C ASN A 124 6.49 -0.13 8.20
N CYS A 125 6.39 0.63 9.29
CA CYS A 125 5.12 0.74 10.00
C CYS A 125 4.19 1.67 9.24
N VAL A 126 2.90 1.39 9.28
CA VAL A 126 1.85 2.35 8.92
C VAL A 126 1.47 3.10 10.20
N GLY A 127 1.73 4.40 10.21
CA GLY A 127 1.46 5.29 11.34
C GLY A 127 1.04 6.67 10.87
N LYS A 128 0.88 7.60 11.83
CA LYS A 128 0.29 8.93 11.59
C LYS A 128 0.84 9.65 10.35
N ASN A 129 2.15 9.64 10.15
CA ASN A 129 2.79 10.48 9.13
C ASN A 129 2.87 9.84 7.73
N ASN A 130 2.61 8.54 7.60
CA ASN A 130 2.64 7.84 6.32
C ASN A 130 1.34 7.09 5.98
N GLN A 131 0.33 7.11 6.85
CA GLN A 131 -0.98 6.50 6.63
C GLN A 131 -1.62 6.95 5.31
N LYS A 132 -1.55 8.24 4.98
CA LYS A 132 -2.06 8.78 3.70
C LYS A 132 -1.46 8.05 2.49
N TYR A 133 -0.15 7.83 2.48
CA TYR A 133 0.53 7.17 1.37
C TYR A 133 0.14 5.69 1.28
N PHE A 134 -0.09 5.03 2.41
CA PHE A 134 -0.56 3.65 2.44
C PHE A 134 -2.01 3.51 1.94
N VAL A 135 -2.90 4.44 2.30
CA VAL A 135 -4.28 4.49 1.78
C VAL A 135 -4.27 4.74 0.26
N LEU A 136 -3.47 5.69 -0.21
CA LEU A 136 -3.33 5.94 -1.65
C LEU A 136 -2.75 4.74 -2.40
N LEU A 137 -1.73 4.07 -1.84
CA LEU A 137 -1.17 2.84 -2.40
C LEU A 137 -2.24 1.76 -2.58
N THR A 138 -2.99 1.43 -1.51
CA THR A 138 -4.01 0.38 -1.56
C THR A 138 -5.15 0.72 -2.52
N MET A 139 -5.56 1.98 -2.58
CA MET A 139 -6.54 2.47 -3.57
C MET A 139 -6.04 2.32 -5.01
N TYR A 140 -4.83 2.80 -5.33
CA TYR A 140 -4.30 2.73 -6.70
C TYR A 140 -4.04 1.29 -7.14
N ILE A 141 -3.61 0.40 -6.25
CA ILE A 141 -3.47 -1.03 -6.55
C ILE A 141 -4.84 -1.67 -6.82
N ALA A 142 -5.87 -1.37 -6.01
CA ALA A 142 -7.22 -1.89 -6.29
C ALA A 142 -7.75 -1.39 -7.65
N LEU A 143 -7.58 -0.10 -7.96
CA LEU A 143 -8.02 0.49 -9.23
C LEU A 143 -7.28 -0.10 -10.44
N ILE A 144 -5.94 -0.23 -10.39
CA ILE A 144 -5.18 -0.81 -11.50
C ILE A 144 -5.49 -2.30 -11.69
N SER A 145 -5.68 -3.06 -10.60
CA SER A 145 -6.06 -4.46 -10.67
C SER A 145 -7.44 -4.64 -11.30
N LEU A 146 -8.43 -3.83 -10.89
CA LEU A 146 -9.76 -3.85 -11.49
C LEU A 146 -9.72 -3.46 -12.98
N HIS A 147 -9.02 -2.37 -13.31
CA HIS A 147 -8.86 -1.94 -14.69
C HIS A 147 -8.22 -3.02 -15.58
N THR A 148 -7.20 -3.71 -15.05
CA THR A 148 -6.52 -4.80 -15.75
C THR A 148 -7.43 -6.00 -15.99
N LEU A 149 -8.23 -6.39 -14.99
CA LEU A 149 -9.20 -7.49 -15.15
C LEU A 149 -10.22 -7.19 -16.25
N VAL A 150 -10.76 -5.98 -16.27
CA VAL A 150 -11.69 -5.52 -17.31
C VAL A 150 -11.01 -5.56 -18.69
N MET A 151 -9.78 -5.09 -18.81
CA MET A 151 -9.03 -5.14 -20.08
C MET A 151 -8.78 -6.57 -20.56
N VAL A 152 -8.39 -7.48 -19.65
CA VAL A 152 -8.15 -8.89 -19.99
C VAL A 152 -9.44 -9.59 -20.41
N GLU A 153 -10.55 -9.32 -19.73
CA GLU A 153 -11.87 -9.84 -20.11
C GLU A 153 -12.26 -9.40 -21.53
N PHE A 154 -12.18 -8.10 -21.84
CA PHE A 154 -12.47 -7.61 -23.19
C PHE A 154 -11.54 -8.19 -24.26
N HIS A 155 -10.25 -8.32 -23.96
CA HIS A 155 -9.29 -8.93 -24.88
C HIS A 155 -9.62 -10.40 -25.13
N PHE A 156 -9.99 -11.14 -24.08
CA PHE A 156 -10.38 -12.54 -24.21
C PHE A 156 -11.63 -12.70 -25.07
N LEU A 157 -12.67 -11.88 -24.84
CA LEU A 157 -13.89 -11.89 -25.64
C LEU A 157 -13.62 -11.59 -27.12
N HIS A 158 -12.82 -10.56 -27.40
CA HIS A 158 -12.47 -10.19 -28.77
C HIS A 158 -11.69 -11.28 -29.51
N CYS A 159 -10.70 -11.90 -28.85
CA CYS A 159 -9.90 -12.95 -29.44
C CYS A 159 -10.62 -14.30 -29.53
N PHE A 160 -11.66 -14.50 -28.71
CA PHE A 160 -12.56 -15.63 -28.84
C PHE A 160 -13.44 -15.49 -30.10
N GLU A 161 -13.90 -14.28 -30.43
CA GLU A 161 -14.70 -14.01 -31.63
C GLU A 161 -13.87 -14.05 -32.93
N GLU A 162 -12.65 -13.52 -32.95
CA GLU A 162 -11.84 -13.39 -34.19
C GLU A 162 -10.92 -14.58 -34.53
N ASP A 163 -11.06 -15.72 -33.84
CA ASP A 163 -10.08 -16.81 -33.75
C ASP A 163 -8.75 -16.40 -33.09
N TRP A 164 -8.39 -17.08 -32.00
CA TRP A 164 -7.23 -16.75 -31.17
C TRP A 164 -5.89 -16.72 -31.93
N THR A 165 -5.77 -17.48 -33.02
CA THR A 165 -4.58 -17.53 -33.87
C THR A 165 -4.31 -16.23 -34.63
N LYS A 166 -5.33 -15.38 -34.80
CA LYS A 166 -5.20 -14.04 -35.39
C LYS A 166 -4.72 -13.00 -34.37
N CYS A 167 -5.05 -13.19 -33.09
CA CYS A 167 -4.66 -12.30 -32.00
C CYS A 167 -3.23 -12.51 -31.51
N SER A 168 -2.72 -13.75 -31.55
CA SER A 168 -1.37 -14.05 -31.08
C SER A 168 -0.66 -15.09 -31.96
N PRO A 169 0.61 -14.82 -32.34
CA PRO A 169 1.42 -15.79 -33.06
C PRO A 169 1.83 -16.99 -32.18
N VAL A 170 1.72 -16.89 -30.85
CA VAL A 170 2.07 -17.94 -29.89
C VAL A 170 0.95 -18.21 -28.87
N PRO A 171 -0.22 -18.75 -29.31
CA PRO A 171 -1.43 -18.87 -28.49
C PRO A 171 -1.25 -19.45 -27.08
N PRO A 172 -0.53 -20.58 -26.86
CA PRO A 172 -0.44 -21.19 -25.54
C PRO A 172 0.29 -20.30 -24.53
N THR A 173 1.39 -19.66 -24.95
CA THR A 173 2.17 -18.76 -24.10
C THR A 173 1.34 -17.56 -23.68
N THR A 174 0.60 -16.98 -24.61
CA THR A 174 -0.26 -15.83 -24.36
C THR A 174 -1.36 -16.15 -23.35
N VAL A 175 -2.01 -17.30 -23.49
CA VAL A 175 -3.02 -17.77 -22.53
C VAL A 175 -2.42 -17.95 -21.14
N ILE A 176 -1.24 -18.57 -21.02
CA ILE A 176 -0.56 -18.75 -19.73
C ILE A 176 -0.25 -17.38 -19.08
N LEU A 177 0.27 -16.42 -19.85
CA LEU A 177 0.54 -15.07 -19.36
C LEU A 177 -0.73 -14.36 -18.86
N LEU A 178 -1.84 -14.48 -19.60
CA LEU A 178 -3.12 -13.90 -19.18
C LEU A 178 -3.68 -14.55 -17.92
N ILE A 179 -3.57 -15.88 -17.78
CA ILE A 179 -4.03 -16.59 -16.58
C ILE A 179 -3.23 -16.14 -15.34
N LEU A 180 -1.91 -16.05 -15.46
CA LEU A 180 -1.04 -15.59 -14.36
C LEU A 180 -1.35 -14.13 -13.99
N LEU A 181 -1.56 -13.26 -14.98
CA LEU A 181 -1.98 -11.87 -14.76
C LEU A 181 -3.35 -11.78 -14.07
N CYS A 182 -4.33 -12.60 -14.47
CA CYS A 182 -5.64 -12.67 -13.82
C CYS A 182 -5.52 -13.10 -12.36
N PHE A 183 -4.72 -14.13 -12.09
CA PHE A 183 -4.50 -14.61 -10.71
C PHE A 183 -3.87 -13.52 -9.85
N GLU A 184 -2.82 -12.87 -10.35
CA GLU A 184 -2.14 -11.77 -9.68
C GLU A 184 -3.11 -10.62 -9.37
N THR A 185 -3.83 -10.13 -10.38
CA THR A 185 -4.72 -8.97 -10.24
C THR A 185 -5.92 -9.26 -9.34
N LEU A 186 -6.49 -10.46 -9.38
CA LEU A 186 -7.54 -10.87 -8.42
C LEU A 186 -7.04 -10.88 -6.98
N LEU A 187 -5.86 -11.45 -6.75
CA LEU A 187 -5.26 -11.51 -5.41
C LEU A 187 -5.00 -10.11 -4.86
N PHE A 188 -4.40 -9.23 -5.66
CA PHE A 188 -4.12 -7.85 -5.23
C PHE A 188 -5.36 -6.98 -5.13
N LEU A 189 -6.39 -7.21 -5.95
CA LEU A 189 -7.66 -6.51 -5.83
C LEU A 189 -8.33 -6.83 -4.49
N ILE A 190 -8.45 -8.12 -4.15
CA ILE A 190 -9.10 -8.53 -2.89
C ILE A 190 -8.32 -8.01 -1.69
N PHE A 191 -7.00 -8.27 -1.66
CA PHE A 191 -6.15 -7.86 -0.56
C PHE A 191 -6.15 -6.33 -0.37
N SER A 192 -5.99 -5.57 -1.46
CA SER A 192 -5.89 -4.12 -1.39
C SER A 192 -7.22 -3.46 -1.04
N SER A 193 -8.34 -4.00 -1.51
CA SER A 193 -9.67 -3.50 -1.14
C SER A 193 -9.93 -3.66 0.36
N VAL A 194 -9.64 -4.84 0.93
CA VAL A 194 -9.79 -5.07 2.39
C VAL A 194 -8.86 -4.15 3.19
N MET A 195 -7.61 -3.99 2.76
CA MET A 195 -6.68 -3.07 3.42
C MET A 195 -7.13 -1.61 3.30
N PHE A 196 -7.67 -1.19 2.17
CA PHE A 196 -8.20 0.15 1.97
C PHE A 196 -9.39 0.41 2.90
N GLU A 197 -10.39 -0.49 2.91
CA GLU A 197 -11.57 -0.39 3.76
C GLU A 197 -11.22 -0.32 5.24
N THR A 198 -10.32 -1.19 5.71
CA THR A 198 -9.88 -1.18 7.12
C THR A 198 -9.19 0.12 7.51
N GLN A 199 -8.39 0.72 6.61
CA GLN A 199 -7.75 2.01 6.88
C GLN A 199 -8.77 3.16 6.88
N VAL A 200 -9.68 3.19 5.91
CA VAL A 200 -10.75 4.21 5.84
C VAL A 200 -11.63 4.11 7.08
N HIS A 201 -12.07 2.91 7.45
CA HIS A 201 -12.85 2.68 8.67
C HIS A 201 -12.10 3.19 9.91
N SER A 202 -10.81 2.86 10.05
CA SER A 202 -9.99 3.34 11.18
C SER A 202 -9.89 4.86 11.22
N ILE A 203 -9.84 5.55 10.08
CA ILE A 203 -9.79 7.01 10.01
C ILE A 203 -11.14 7.59 10.43
N CYS A 204 -12.24 7.08 9.88
CA CYS A 204 -13.59 7.56 10.20
C CYS A 204 -13.93 7.36 11.69
N THR A 205 -13.62 6.20 12.28
CA THR A 205 -13.89 5.97 13.71
C THR A 205 -13.00 6.79 14.63
N ASP A 206 -11.78 7.10 14.20
CA ASP A 206 -10.84 7.90 14.98
C ASP A 206 -11.30 9.35 15.14
N ASP A 207 -11.84 9.94 14.06
CA ASP A 207 -12.34 11.31 14.08
C ASP A 207 -13.61 11.41 14.93
N MET A 208 -14.53 10.45 14.78
CA MET A 208 -15.73 10.34 15.62
C MET A 208 -15.40 10.20 17.11
N GLY A 209 -14.38 9.41 17.46
CA GLY A 209 -13.96 9.25 18.86
C GLY A 209 -13.33 10.50 19.47
N ILE A 210 -12.69 11.36 18.67
CA ILE A 210 -12.16 12.65 19.13
C ILE A 210 -13.31 13.65 19.36
N GLU A 211 -14.29 13.70 18.46
CA GLU A 211 -15.46 14.56 18.61
C GLU A 211 -16.26 14.23 19.88
N GLN A 212 -16.41 12.94 20.20
CA GLN A 212 -17.09 12.49 21.41
C GLN A 212 -16.34 12.80 22.72
N LEU A 213 -15.01 12.96 22.68
CA LEU A 213 -14.21 13.35 23.85
C LEU A 213 -14.17 14.87 24.09
N ASN A 214 -14.58 15.65 23.09
CA ASN A 214 -14.58 17.12 23.12
C ASN A 214 -15.96 17.72 23.43
N ASN A 215 -17.02 16.91 23.46
CA ASN A 215 -18.36 17.27 23.94
C ASN A 215 -18.60 16.72 25.36
#